data_AF-A0A7C0WQ94-F1
#
_entry.id   AF-A0A7C0WQ94-F1
#
_cell.length_a   1.000
_cell.length_b   1.000
_cell.length_c   1.000
_cell.angle_alpha   90.00
_cell.angle_beta   90.00
_cell.angle_gamma   90.00
#
_symmetry.space_group_name_H-M   'P 1'
#
loop_
_entity.id
_entity.type
_entity.pdbx_description
1 polymer ?
#
loop_
_entity_poly.entity_id
_entity_poly.type
_entity_poly.pdbx_seq_one_letter_code
_entity_poly.pdbx_strand_id
1 'polypeptide(L)'
;MRGTTGRESQESGGQTLAPGLYLVGTPIGNLEDITLRALRILRSVNLVMAEDTRRTRKLLSHFDIHVRLVSCHRFNEVQRAQRVEKEVERGRAVALVTDSGMPGVSDPGSRVAAECRLAGVPVTVVPGPCAVLAALVLSGEGGGAFFFAGFLPRKAARRRAELQKLLSMEYP
;
A
#
# COMPACT_ATOMS: atom_id res chain seq x y z
N MET A 1 56.76 0.77 17.55
CA MET A 1 56.17 1.85 16.73
C MET A 1 55.54 1.22 15.49
N ARG A 2 54.23 1.50 15.29
CA ARG A 2 53.41 1.25 14.08
C ARG A 2 53.14 -0.22 13.73
N GLY A 3 51.91 -0.68 13.53
CA GLY A 3 50.60 -0.03 13.54
C GLY A 3 49.54 -1.11 13.34
N THR A 4 48.60 -1.21 14.28
CA THR A 4 47.37 -1.98 14.16
C THR A 4 46.41 -1.21 13.26
N THR A 5 46.28 -1.61 12.00
CA THR A 5 45.17 -1.15 11.14
C THR A 5 43.90 -1.85 11.59
N GLY A 6 43.15 -1.19 12.48
CA GLY A 6 41.77 -1.54 12.76
C GLY A 6 40.95 -1.41 11.49
N ARG A 7 40.31 -2.50 11.06
CA ARG A 7 39.18 -2.41 10.14
C ARG A 7 38.06 -1.74 10.92
N GLU A 8 37.80 -0.47 10.62
CA GLU A 8 36.56 0.20 10.99
C GLU A 8 35.41 -0.59 10.37
N SER A 9 34.67 -1.29 11.22
CA SER A 9 33.38 -1.89 10.89
C SER A 9 32.43 -0.75 10.54
N GLN A 10 32.13 -0.62 9.25
CA GLN A 10 31.03 0.22 8.77
C GLN A 10 29.73 -0.28 9.38
N GLU A 11 29.25 0.40 10.41
CA GLU A 11 27.86 0.27 10.85
C GLU A 11 26.96 0.70 9.70
N SER A 12 26.24 -0.26 9.12
CA SER A 12 25.20 0.01 8.15
C SER A 12 24.12 0.85 8.83
N GLY A 13 24.17 2.17 8.62
CA GLY A 13 23.17 3.14 9.08
C GLY A 13 21.82 2.88 8.43
N GLY A 14 21.13 1.84 8.89
CA GLY A 14 19.74 1.58 8.54
C GLY A 14 18.91 2.75 9.02
N GLN A 15 18.41 3.58 8.09
CA GLN A 15 17.52 4.68 8.45
C GLN A 15 16.30 4.11 9.18
N THR A 16 16.22 4.38 10.48
CA THR A 16 15.05 4.03 11.30
C THR A 16 13.86 4.83 10.82
N LEU A 17 12.79 4.16 10.41
CA LEU A 17 11.54 4.81 10.03
C LEU A 17 10.80 5.30 11.27
N ALA A 18 10.09 6.43 11.14
CA ALA A 18 9.15 6.86 12.16
C ALA A 18 8.07 5.77 12.38
N PRO A 19 7.72 5.47 13.65
CA PRO A 19 6.64 4.52 13.94
C PRO A 19 5.33 4.96 13.31
N GLY A 20 4.61 4.02 12.70
CA GLY A 20 3.34 4.32 12.03
C GLY A 20 2.96 3.30 10.95
N LEU A 21 1.80 3.55 10.34
CA LEU A 21 1.31 2.81 9.18
C LEU A 21 1.73 3.48 7.88
N TYR A 22 2.35 2.71 6.98
CA TYR A 22 2.71 3.14 5.64
C TYR A 22 1.85 2.40 4.61
N LEU A 23 0.94 3.10 3.93
CA LEU A 23 0.19 2.54 2.80
C LEU A 23 1.07 2.66 1.56
N VAL A 24 1.53 1.53 1.01
CA VAL A 24 2.54 1.51 -0.05
C VAL A 24 1.94 1.02 -1.35
N GLY A 25 1.97 1.87 -2.38
CA GLY A 25 1.56 1.49 -3.74
C GLY A 25 2.50 0.45 -4.34
N THR A 26 1.95 -0.61 -4.94
CA THR A 26 2.69 -1.67 -5.64
C THR A 26 2.48 -1.60 -7.15
N PRO A 27 3.38 -2.17 -7.96
CA PRO A 27 3.19 -2.31 -9.41
C PRO A 27 1.82 -2.88 -9.82
N ILE A 28 1.30 -2.42 -10.96
CA ILE A 28 0.03 -2.90 -11.55
C ILE A 28 0.22 -3.81 -12.77
N GLY A 29 1.45 -4.25 -13.04
CA GLY A 29 1.77 -5.16 -14.15
C GLY A 29 3.24 -5.18 -14.54
N ASN A 30 3.95 -4.05 -14.41
CA ASN A 30 5.38 -3.94 -14.69
C ASN A 30 6.16 -3.66 -13.39
N LEU A 31 7.12 -4.51 -13.06
CA LEU A 31 7.91 -4.39 -11.82
C LEU A 31 8.72 -3.08 -11.75
N GLU A 32 9.08 -2.50 -12.89
CA GLU A 32 9.80 -1.22 -12.96
C GLU A 32 8.97 -0.02 -12.49
N ASP A 33 7.65 -0.15 -12.38
CA ASP A 33 6.77 0.91 -11.90
C ASP A 33 6.86 1.12 -10.37
N ILE A 34 7.60 0.26 -9.65
CA ILE A 34 7.80 0.45 -8.21
C ILE A 34 8.67 1.68 -7.95
N THR A 35 8.28 2.51 -6.99
CA THR A 35 9.06 3.70 -6.67
C THR A 35 10.27 3.36 -5.79
N LEU A 36 11.35 4.13 -5.92
CA LEU A 36 12.50 4.04 -5.01
C LEU A 36 12.10 4.21 -3.54
N ARG A 37 11.08 5.06 -3.29
CA ARG A 37 10.54 5.26 -1.94
C ARG A 37 9.82 4.02 -1.43
N ALA A 38 9.03 3.35 -2.26
CA ALA A 38 8.38 2.09 -1.88
C ALA A 38 9.42 1.03 -1.51
N LEU A 39 10.47 0.86 -2.33
CA LEU A 39 11.57 -0.07 -2.04
C LEU A 39 12.27 0.24 -0.72
N ARG A 40 12.61 1.52 -0.48
CA ARG A 40 13.22 1.94 0.79
C ARG A 40 12.33 1.62 1.98
N ILE A 41 11.04 1.98 1.91
CA ILE A 41 10.10 1.73 3.00
C ILE A 41 9.93 0.24 3.26
N LEU A 42 9.73 -0.58 2.22
CA LEU A 42 9.56 -2.03 2.35
C LEU A 42 10.79 -2.74 2.94
N ARG A 43 12.00 -2.20 2.72
CA ARG A 43 13.24 -2.68 3.34
C ARG A 43 13.40 -2.28 4.80
N SER A 44 12.81 -1.15 5.21
CA SER A 44 13.02 -0.57 6.55
C SER A 44 11.89 -0.82 7.54
N VAL A 45 10.68 -1.23 7.09
CA VAL A 45 9.57 -1.55 8.01
C VAL A 45 9.81 -2.86 8.75
N ASN A 46 9.23 -2.98 9.94
CA ASN A 46 9.35 -4.18 10.77
C ASN A 46 8.37 -5.30 10.34
N LEU A 47 7.31 -4.92 9.62
CA LEU A 47 6.23 -5.82 9.21
C LEU A 47 5.58 -5.28 7.93
N VAL A 48 5.29 -6.18 7.00
CA VAL A 48 4.42 -5.92 5.84
C VAL A 48 3.12 -6.68 6.00
N MET A 49 2.01 -5.96 5.97
CA MET A 49 0.67 -6.49 5.81
C MET A 49 0.31 -6.52 4.32
N ALA A 50 -0.21 -7.65 3.84
CA ALA A 50 -0.48 -7.86 2.43
C ALA A 50 -1.83 -8.52 2.20
N GLU A 51 -2.55 -8.12 1.15
CA GLU A 51 -3.78 -8.79 0.71
C GLU A 51 -3.56 -10.29 0.43
N ASP A 52 -2.74 -10.61 -0.57
CA ASP A 52 -2.19 -11.96 -0.76
C ASP A 52 -0.69 -11.98 -0.46
N THR A 53 -0.33 -12.64 0.65
CA THR A 53 1.07 -12.80 1.07
C THR A 53 1.91 -13.61 0.07
N ARG A 54 1.30 -14.47 -0.76
CA ARG A 54 2.02 -15.27 -1.77
C ARG A 54 2.42 -14.40 -2.95
N ARG A 55 1.53 -13.51 -3.41
CA ARG A 55 1.84 -12.53 -4.47
C ARG A 55 2.87 -11.53 -3.99
N THR A 56 2.65 -10.95 -2.81
CA THR A 56 3.58 -9.99 -2.22
C THR A 56 4.96 -10.61 -1.99
N ARG A 57 5.06 -11.89 -1.59
CA ARG A 57 6.35 -12.57 -1.45
C ARG A 57 7.13 -12.61 -2.76
N LYS A 58 6.49 -12.83 -3.91
CA LYS A 58 7.16 -12.80 -5.22
C LYS A 58 7.74 -11.41 -5.53
N LEU A 59 6.97 -10.36 -5.27
CA LEU A 59 7.43 -8.97 -5.41
C LEU A 59 8.65 -8.69 -4.53
N LEU A 60 8.57 -9.02 -3.24
CA LEU A 60 9.66 -8.78 -2.30
C LEU A 60 10.91 -9.60 -2.66
N SER A 61 10.76 -10.85 -3.08
CA SER A 61 11.87 -11.69 -3.52
C SER A 61 12.57 -11.15 -4.77
N HIS A 62 11.83 -10.55 -5.72
CA HIS A 62 12.44 -9.94 -6.90
C HIS A 62 13.38 -8.78 -6.54
N PHE A 63 13.06 -8.02 -5.49
CA PHE A 63 13.85 -6.87 -5.04
C PHE A 63 14.80 -7.16 -3.86
N ASP A 64 14.98 -8.45 -3.55
CA ASP A 64 15.80 -8.93 -2.43
C ASP A 64 15.40 -8.31 -1.08
N ILE A 65 14.09 -8.26 -0.82
CA ILE A 65 13.53 -7.70 0.41
C ILE A 65 13.08 -8.82 1.35
N HIS A 66 13.69 -8.87 2.52
CA HIS A 66 13.38 -9.84 3.57
C HIS A 66 12.69 -9.16 4.74
N VAL A 67 11.37 -9.32 4.81
CA VAL A 67 10.55 -8.77 5.89
C VAL A 67 9.41 -9.72 6.21
N ARG A 68 8.99 -9.70 7.48
CA ARG A 68 7.87 -10.51 7.94
C ARG A 68 6.59 -10.10 7.19
N LEU A 69 5.87 -11.09 6.68
CA LEU A 69 4.58 -10.91 6.01
C LEU A 69 3.42 -11.38 6.90
N VAL A 70 2.32 -10.62 6.89
CA VAL A 70 1.05 -10.98 7.54
C VAL A 70 -0.10 -10.66 6.58
N SER A 71 -1.11 -11.53 6.52
CA SER A 71 -2.26 -11.32 5.62
C SER A 71 -3.19 -10.23 6.14
N CYS A 72 -3.63 -9.31 5.29
CA CYS A 72 -4.64 -8.28 5.58
C CYS A 72 -5.65 -8.25 4.45
N HIS A 73 -6.84 -8.79 4.69
CA HIS A 73 -7.93 -8.84 3.71
C HIS A 73 -9.18 -8.19 4.29
N ARG A 74 -10.15 -7.83 3.45
CA ARG A 74 -11.35 -7.06 3.82
C ARG A 74 -12.09 -7.52 5.09
N PHE A 75 -12.07 -8.81 5.39
CA PHE A 75 -12.77 -9.38 6.56
C PHE A 75 -12.00 -9.26 7.89
N ASN A 76 -10.72 -8.90 7.88
CA ASN A 76 -9.90 -8.83 9.10
C ASN A 76 -9.27 -7.45 9.37
N GLU A 77 -9.68 -6.41 8.63
CA GLU A 77 -9.07 -5.08 8.72
C GLU A 77 -9.11 -4.48 10.13
N VAL A 78 -10.20 -4.66 10.89
CA VAL A 78 -10.31 -4.18 12.27
C VAL A 78 -9.25 -4.83 13.16
N GLN A 79 -9.12 -6.16 13.06
CA GLN A 79 -8.10 -6.91 13.81
C GLN A 79 -6.68 -6.49 13.39
N ARG A 80 -6.48 -6.14 12.12
CA ARG A 80 -5.19 -5.67 11.61
C ARG A 80 -4.85 -4.25 12.08
N ALA A 81 -5.83 -3.36 12.20
CA ALA A 81 -5.61 -2.04 12.79
C ALA A 81 -5.11 -2.13 14.24
N GLN A 82 -5.74 -2.96 15.07
CA GLN A 82 -5.30 -3.22 16.46
C GLN A 82 -3.87 -3.79 16.52
N ARG A 83 -3.48 -4.55 15.51
CA ARG A 83 -2.10 -5.05 15.41
C ARG A 83 -1.14 -3.92 15.07
N VAL A 84 -1.49 -3.03 14.15
CA VAL A 84 -0.67 -1.86 13.81
C VAL A 84 -0.42 -1.02 15.06
N GLU A 85 -1.47 -0.69 15.80
CA GLU A 85 -1.40 0.07 17.05
C GLU A 85 -0.36 -0.54 18.01
N LYS A 86 -0.46 -1.85 18.30
CA LYS A 86 0.49 -2.57 19.17
C LYS A 86 1.93 -2.59 18.66
N GLU A 87 2.14 -2.59 17.34
CA GLU A 87 3.50 -2.50 16.79
C GLU A 87 4.03 -1.05 16.91
N VAL A 88 3.18 -0.06 16.67
CA VAL A 88 3.55 1.37 16.75
C VAL A 88 3.85 1.78 18.20
N GLU A 89 3.10 1.29 19.19
CA GLU A 89 3.41 1.45 20.62
C GLU A 89 4.82 0.92 20.98
N ARG A 90 5.32 -0.06 20.23
CA ARG A 90 6.68 -0.60 20.38
C ARG A 90 7.73 0.17 19.57
N GLY A 91 7.37 1.33 19.04
CA GLY A 91 8.24 2.15 18.19
C GLY A 91 8.50 1.55 16.81
N ARG A 92 7.59 0.73 16.26
CA ARG A 92 7.78 0.05 14.97
C ARG A 92 6.99 0.69 13.84
N ALA A 93 7.51 0.52 12.63
CA ALA A 93 6.85 0.90 11.39
C ALA A 93 6.24 -0.33 10.71
N VAL A 94 5.02 -0.19 10.21
CA VAL A 94 4.28 -1.26 9.52
C VAL A 94 3.89 -0.76 8.12
N ALA A 95 4.18 -1.53 7.08
CA ALA A 95 3.64 -1.28 5.75
C ALA A 95 2.36 -2.08 5.51
N LEU A 96 1.45 -1.54 4.71
CA LEU A 96 0.33 -2.25 4.12
C LEU A 96 0.42 -2.11 2.60
N VAL A 97 0.34 -3.25 1.90
CA VAL A 97 0.31 -3.36 0.43
C VAL A 97 -0.89 -4.17 -0.01
N THR A 98 -1.33 -3.97 -1.24
CA THR A 98 -2.34 -4.80 -1.91
C THR A 98 -1.71 -5.49 -3.10
N ASP A 99 -2.45 -6.41 -3.72
CA ASP A 99 -1.91 -7.23 -4.80
C ASP A 99 -1.36 -6.40 -5.97
N SER A 100 -1.95 -5.22 -6.22
CA SER A 100 -1.53 -4.27 -7.25
C SER A 100 -2.08 -2.88 -6.97
N GLY A 101 -1.26 -1.84 -7.19
CA GLY A 101 -1.69 -0.45 -7.09
C GLY A 101 -1.77 0.06 -5.67
N MET A 102 -2.72 0.97 -5.42
CA MET A 102 -2.81 1.73 -4.17
C MET A 102 -3.77 1.07 -3.16
N PRO A 103 -3.28 0.72 -1.95
CA PRO A 103 -4.15 0.20 -0.90
C PRO A 103 -5.31 1.13 -0.51
N GLY A 104 -6.46 0.52 -0.21
CA GLY A 104 -7.66 1.22 0.28
C GLY A 104 -8.54 1.90 -0.77
N VAL A 105 -8.24 1.78 -2.07
CA VAL A 105 -9.10 2.32 -3.15
C VAL A 105 -10.20 1.33 -3.54
N SER A 106 -9.83 0.13 -3.98
CA SER A 106 -10.77 -0.98 -4.25
C SER A 106 -10.41 -2.26 -3.50
N ASP A 107 -9.24 -2.25 -2.87
CA ASP A 107 -8.65 -3.33 -2.11
C ASP A 107 -8.72 -2.99 -0.60
N PRO A 108 -8.38 -3.94 0.29
CA PRO A 108 -8.28 -3.68 1.72
C PRO A 108 -7.30 -2.54 2.05
N GLY A 109 -7.51 -1.86 3.18
CA GLY A 109 -6.59 -0.87 3.73
C GLY A 109 -7.26 0.42 4.17
N SER A 110 -8.38 0.82 3.56
CA SER A 110 -9.08 2.06 3.91
C SER A 110 -9.62 2.01 5.33
N ARG A 111 -10.18 0.86 5.74
CA ARG A 111 -10.64 0.66 7.11
C ARG A 111 -9.48 0.62 8.09
N VAL A 112 -8.39 -0.09 7.76
CA VAL A 112 -7.17 -0.09 8.60
C VAL A 112 -6.67 1.32 8.85
N ALA A 113 -6.58 2.14 7.80
CA ALA A 113 -6.13 3.53 7.89
C ALA A 113 -7.07 4.40 8.73
N ALA A 114 -8.39 4.22 8.59
CA ALA A 114 -9.38 4.95 9.39
C ALA A 114 -9.25 4.63 10.88
N GLU A 115 -9.21 3.35 11.24
CA GLU A 115 -9.07 2.89 12.63
C GLU A 115 -7.73 3.35 13.24
N CYS A 116 -6.63 3.30 12.46
CA CYS A 116 -5.33 3.81 12.92
C CYS A 116 -5.39 5.32 13.22
N ARG A 117 -6.01 6.13 12.34
CA ARG A 117 -6.16 7.57 12.58
C ARG A 117 -7.00 7.85 13.82
N LEU A 118 -8.07 7.09 14.04
CA LEU A 118 -8.90 7.21 15.25
C LEU A 118 -8.10 6.91 16.53
N ALA A 119 -7.18 5.96 16.46
CA ALA A 119 -6.27 5.60 17.56
C ALA A 119 -5.04 6.53 17.70
N GLY A 120 -4.94 7.61 16.91
CA GLY A 120 -3.78 8.51 16.93
C GLY A 120 -2.51 7.92 16.33
N VAL A 121 -2.59 6.78 15.65
CA VAL A 121 -1.46 6.17 14.94
C VAL A 121 -1.17 6.98 13.67
N PRO A 122 0.07 7.44 13.44
CA PRO A 122 0.44 8.12 12.20
C PRO A 122 0.22 7.23 10.98
N VAL A 123 -0.47 7.77 9.96
CA VAL A 123 -0.70 7.08 8.68
C VAL A 123 -0.07 7.89 7.56
N THR A 124 0.84 7.27 6.81
CA THR A 124 1.56 7.87 5.70
C THR A 124 1.26 7.12 4.40
N VAL A 125 1.00 7.84 3.32
CA VAL A 125 0.90 7.25 1.97
C VAL A 125 2.26 7.30 1.29
N VAL A 126 2.65 6.19 0.67
CA VAL A 126 3.74 6.11 -0.32
C VAL A 126 3.09 5.96 -1.69
N PRO A 127 3.03 7.05 -2.49
CA PRO A 127 2.44 7.03 -3.82
C PRO A 127 3.09 5.96 -4.69
N GLY A 128 2.28 5.43 -5.61
CA GLY A 128 2.69 4.44 -6.58
C GLY A 128 1.69 4.38 -7.73
N PRO A 129 1.82 3.36 -8.59
CA PRO A 129 0.98 3.21 -9.77
C PRO A 129 -0.52 3.12 -9.43
N CYS A 130 -1.36 3.74 -10.27
CA CYS A 130 -2.81 3.71 -10.14
C CYS A 130 -3.43 3.42 -11.51
N ALA A 131 -4.08 2.27 -11.64
CA ALA A 131 -4.65 1.82 -12.92
C ALA A 131 -5.71 2.79 -13.46
N VAL A 132 -6.50 3.40 -12.58
CA VAL A 132 -7.56 4.36 -12.97
C VAL A 132 -6.97 5.61 -13.59
N LEU A 133 -5.93 6.17 -12.97
CA LEU A 133 -5.27 7.38 -13.46
C LEU A 133 -4.50 7.10 -14.75
N ALA A 134 -3.81 5.95 -14.84
CA ALA A 134 -3.15 5.54 -16.07
C ALA A 134 -4.15 5.42 -17.23
N ALA A 135 -5.30 4.78 -17.01
CA ALA A 135 -6.34 4.64 -18.01
C ALA A 135 -6.96 5.99 -18.42
N LEU A 136 -7.24 6.88 -17.45
CA LEU A 136 -7.80 8.21 -17.71
C LEU A 136 -6.87 9.07 -18.57
N VAL A 137 -5.56 9.07 -18.28
CA VAL A 137 -4.59 9.83 -19.07
C VAL A 137 -4.46 9.24 -20.47
N LEU A 138 -4.40 7.90 -20.59
CA LEU A 138 -4.33 7.21 -21.88
C LEU A 138 -5.57 7.39 -22.74
N SER A 139 -6.75 7.61 -22.14
CA SER A 139 -7.98 7.82 -22.90
C SER A 139 -8.05 9.20 -23.55
N GLY A 140 -7.19 10.14 -23.17
CA GLY A 140 -7.23 11.53 -23.64
C GLY A 140 -8.28 12.40 -22.94
N GLU A 141 -8.98 11.88 -21.93
CA GLU A 141 -10.06 12.58 -21.21
C GLU A 141 -9.57 13.18 -19.86
N GLY A 142 -8.27 13.07 -19.57
CA GLY A 142 -7.64 13.61 -18.38
C GLY A 142 -7.44 15.13 -18.46
N GLY A 143 -8.51 15.92 -18.33
CA GLY A 143 -8.43 17.39 -18.35
C GLY A 143 -9.36 18.10 -17.37
N GLY A 144 -10.19 17.35 -16.64
CA GLY A 144 -11.16 17.88 -15.69
C GLY A 144 -11.46 16.92 -14.55
N ALA A 145 -12.61 17.12 -13.90
CA ALA A 145 -13.11 16.17 -12.92
C ALA A 145 -13.27 14.78 -13.56
N PHE A 146 -13.07 13.72 -12.77
CA PHE A 146 -13.39 12.34 -13.14
C PHE A 146 -14.12 11.63 -12.01
N PHE A 147 -15.03 10.72 -12.37
CA PHE A 147 -15.75 9.89 -11.42
C PHE A 147 -15.23 8.44 -11.47
N PHE A 148 -14.78 7.92 -10.33
CA PHE A 148 -14.38 6.52 -10.20
C PHE A 148 -15.48 5.70 -9.53
N ALA A 149 -16.18 4.88 -10.32
CA ALA A 149 -17.30 4.04 -9.86
C ALA A 149 -16.85 2.74 -9.16
N GLY A 150 -15.58 2.39 -9.21
CA GLY A 150 -15.09 1.07 -8.77
C GLY A 150 -15.68 -0.08 -9.58
N PHE A 151 -15.90 -1.22 -8.91
CA PHE A 151 -16.43 -2.43 -9.55
C PHE A 151 -17.95 -2.50 -9.50
N LEU A 152 -18.57 -2.62 -10.67
CA LEU A 152 -20.01 -2.83 -10.77
C LEU A 152 -20.44 -4.20 -10.20
N PRO A 153 -21.71 -4.34 -9.76
CA PRO A 153 -22.23 -5.62 -9.29
C PRO A 153 -22.04 -6.77 -10.29
N ARG A 154 -21.69 -7.97 -9.79
CA ARG A 154 -21.54 -9.18 -10.64
C ARG A 154 -22.86 -9.60 -11.31
N LYS A 155 -24.00 -9.47 -10.59
CA LYS A 155 -25.32 -9.87 -11.08
C LYS A 155 -25.85 -8.87 -12.12
N ALA A 156 -26.25 -9.38 -13.29
CA ALA A 156 -26.66 -8.56 -14.44
C ALA A 156 -27.76 -7.53 -14.13
N ALA A 157 -28.83 -7.94 -13.43
CA ALA A 157 -29.91 -7.02 -13.06
C ALA A 157 -29.42 -5.86 -12.18
N ARG A 158 -28.59 -6.16 -11.16
CA ARG A 158 -28.01 -5.12 -10.28
C ARG A 158 -27.02 -4.24 -11.03
N ARG A 159 -26.23 -4.80 -11.94
CA ARG A 159 -25.30 -4.03 -12.78
C ARG A 159 -26.04 -3.05 -13.68
N ARG A 160 -27.12 -3.49 -14.34
CA ARG A 160 -27.97 -2.61 -15.16
C ARG A 160 -28.58 -1.49 -14.34
N ALA A 161 -29.15 -1.81 -13.17
CA ALA A 161 -29.70 -0.80 -12.29
C ALA A 161 -28.66 0.23 -11.86
N GLU A 162 -27.43 -0.19 -11.55
CA GLU A 162 -26.35 0.73 -11.18
C GLU A 162 -25.90 1.61 -12.35
N LEU A 163 -25.76 1.03 -13.55
CA LEU A 163 -25.45 1.79 -14.76
C LEU A 163 -26.52 2.83 -15.09
N GLN A 164 -27.81 2.52 -14.89
CA GLN A 164 -28.89 3.48 -15.08
C GLN A 164 -28.77 4.68 -14.13
N LYS A 165 -28.40 4.46 -12.87
CA LYS A 165 -28.13 5.56 -11.93
C LYS A 165 -26.95 6.42 -12.39
N LEU A 166 -25.87 5.80 -12.85
CA LEU A 166 -24.69 6.50 -13.33
C LEU A 166 -24.98 7.33 -14.59
N LEU A 167 -25.86 6.85 -15.48
CA LEU A 167 -26.33 7.61 -16.64
C LEU A 167 -27.12 8.86 -16.24
N SER A 168 -27.90 8.78 -15.16
CA SER A 168 -28.68 9.91 -14.64
C SER A 168 -27.91 10.81 -13.66
N MET A 169 -26.64 10.51 -13.41
CA MET A 169 -25.84 11.26 -12.44
C MET A 169 -25.47 12.62 -13.05
N GLU A 170 -25.80 13.71 -12.36
CA GLU A 170 -25.26 15.02 -12.70
C GLU A 170 -23.74 14.98 -12.49
N TYR A 171 -23.01 15.26 -13.56
CA TYR A 171 -21.56 15.30 -13.52
C TYR A 171 -21.12 16.69 -13.03
N PRO A 172 -20.37 16.77 -11.92
CA PRO A 172 -19.88 18.05 -11.41
C PRO A 172 -18.83 18.68 -12.33
#